data_AF-A0A3E1E1X7-F1
#
_entry.id   AF-A0A3E1E1X7-F1
#
_cell.length_a   1.000
_cell.length_b   1.000
_cell.length_c   1.000
_cell.angle_alpha   90.00
_cell.angle_beta   90.00
_cell.angle_gamma   90.00
#
_symmetry.space_group_name_H-M   'P 1'
#
loop_
_entity.id
_entity.type
_entity.pdbx_description
1 polymer ?
#
loop_
_entity_poly.entity_id
_entity_poly.type
_entity_poly.pdbx_seq_one_letter_code
_entity_poly.pdbx_strand_id
1 'polypeptide(L)'
;MLVTEMLGQYCHLFHGVLRDFVSRWSITPTMVFLDGDHSYEGCKADLDILSQYLKVGTPILVHDFHNTENETGKIGVKRAALEWQAAGHSRFMGCHGCCALYVTLDDGK
;
A
#
# COMPACT_ATOMS: atom_id res chain seq x y z
N MET A 1 -9.67 -30.61 -1.97
CA MET A 1 -8.68 -30.90 -3.03
C MET A 1 -7.93 -29.60 -3.28
N LEU A 2 -6.92 -29.27 -2.46
CA LEU A 2 -6.14 -28.00 -2.54
C LEU A 2 -4.63 -28.25 -2.37
N VAL A 3 -4.24 -29.47 -1.99
CA VAL A 3 -2.85 -29.85 -1.71
C VAL A 3 -2.07 -30.15 -3.00
N THR A 4 -2.78 -30.53 -4.07
CA THR A 4 -2.19 -30.89 -5.37
C THR A 4 -1.70 -29.70 -6.20
N GLU A 5 -2.09 -28.48 -5.86
CA GLU A 5 -1.77 -27.28 -6.66
C GLU A 5 -0.46 -26.58 -6.23
N MET A 6 0.25 -27.10 -5.22
CA MET A 6 1.48 -26.48 -4.68
C MET A 6 1.33 -24.97 -4.38
N LEU A 7 0.12 -24.51 -4.01
CA LEU A 7 -0.20 -23.10 -3.78
C LEU A 7 0.77 -22.41 -2.83
N GLY A 8 1.36 -23.14 -1.87
CA GLY A 8 2.38 -22.60 -0.96
C GLY A 8 3.69 -22.15 -1.61
N GLN A 9 3.91 -22.46 -2.89
CA GLN A 9 5.02 -21.91 -3.69
C GLN A 9 4.69 -20.55 -4.32
N TYR A 10 3.41 -20.19 -4.39
CA TYR A 10 2.91 -19.00 -5.11
C TYR A 10 2.16 -18.03 -4.20
N CYS A 11 1.60 -18.53 -3.10
CA CYS A 11 0.84 -17.78 -2.13
C CYS A 11 1.41 -18.01 -0.75
N HIS A 12 1.65 -16.90 -0.09
CA HIS A 12 2.20 -16.84 1.23
C HIS A 12 1.30 -16.00 2.11
N LEU A 13 0.84 -16.58 3.22
CA LEU A 13 0.00 -15.90 4.19
C LEU A 13 0.85 -15.47 5.38
N PHE A 14 0.74 -14.20 5.75
CA PHE A 14 1.38 -13.63 6.92
C PHE A 14 0.31 -13.05 7.84
N HIS A 15 0.47 -13.27 9.14
CA HIS A 15 -0.42 -12.70 10.16
C HIS A 15 0.40 -11.74 11.05
N GLY A 16 0.03 -10.47 11.03
CA GLY A 16 0.72 -9.38 11.72
C GLY A 16 0.55 -8.06 10.96
N VAL A 17 1.29 -7.03 11.36
CA VAL A 17 1.30 -5.74 10.67
C VAL A 17 2.39 -5.68 9.60
N LEU A 18 2.31 -4.70 8.69
CA LEU A 18 3.27 -4.56 7.59
C LEU A 18 4.72 -4.44 8.07
N ARG A 19 4.96 -3.75 9.19
CA ARG A 19 6.29 -3.64 9.80
C ARG A 19 6.93 -5.00 10.11
N ASP A 20 6.14 -5.92 10.66
CA ASP A 20 6.61 -7.25 11.01
C ASP A 20 6.85 -8.08 9.75
N PHE A 21 6.01 -7.92 8.73
CA PHE A 21 6.18 -8.57 7.44
C PHE A 21 7.52 -8.19 6.78
N VAL A 22 7.78 -6.89 6.61
CA VAL A 22 9.00 -6.41 5.92
C VAL A 22 10.28 -6.72 6.69
N SER A 23 10.22 -6.86 8.02
CA SER A 23 11.39 -7.23 8.84
C SER A 23 11.72 -8.72 8.76
N ARG A 24 10.73 -9.58 8.46
CA ARG A 24 10.90 -11.03 8.47
C ARG A 24 11.13 -11.60 7.07
N TRP A 25 10.57 -10.97 6.03
CA TRP A 25 10.50 -11.53 4.68
C TRP A 25 11.29 -10.70 3.68
N SER A 26 12.20 -11.35 2.96
CA SER A 26 13.00 -10.72 1.90
C SER A 26 12.37 -10.95 0.54
N ILE A 27 11.19 -10.36 0.31
CA ILE A 27 10.58 -10.30 -1.03
C ILE A 27 10.85 -8.95 -1.67
N THR A 28 10.78 -8.87 -3.00
CA THR A 28 10.75 -7.59 -3.72
C THR A 28 9.39 -7.48 -4.39
N PRO A 29 8.42 -6.79 -3.77
CA PRO A 29 7.13 -6.59 -4.41
C PRO A 29 7.30 -5.85 -5.74
N THR A 30 6.62 -6.33 -6.78
CA THR A 30 6.51 -5.63 -8.07
C THR A 30 5.22 -4.81 -8.17
N MET A 31 4.34 -4.95 -7.18
CA MET A 31 3.10 -4.20 -7.01
C MET A 31 2.61 -4.37 -5.56
N VAL A 32 1.94 -3.36 -5.03
CA VAL A 32 1.21 -3.44 -3.75
C VAL A 32 -0.25 -3.05 -3.94
N PHE A 33 -1.16 -3.81 -3.32
CA PHE A 33 -2.55 -3.44 -3.12
C PHE A 33 -2.76 -3.17 -1.63
N LEU A 34 -2.99 -1.90 -1.28
CA LEU A 34 -3.10 -1.43 0.11
C LEU A 34 -4.58 -1.30 0.48
N ASP A 35 -5.06 -2.25 1.28
CA ASP A 35 -6.44 -2.38 1.75
C ASP A 35 -6.47 -2.90 3.20
N GLY A 36 -5.72 -2.21 4.06
CA GLY A 36 -5.54 -2.57 5.46
C GLY A 36 -6.39 -1.70 6.40
N ASP A 37 -5.73 -1.03 7.33
CA ASP A 37 -6.38 -0.07 8.22
C ASP A 37 -6.78 1.19 7.45
N HIS A 38 -8.06 1.53 7.50
CA HIS A 38 -8.63 2.69 6.82
C HIS A 38 -8.55 3.98 7.64
N SER A 39 -8.06 3.93 8.88
CA SER A 39 -7.72 5.12 9.66
C SER A 39 -6.59 5.91 8.97
N TYR A 40 -6.52 7.22 9.22
CA TYR A 40 -5.44 8.04 8.70
C TYR A 40 -4.09 7.54 9.22
N GLU A 41 -4.01 7.26 10.51
CA GLU A 41 -2.79 6.83 11.21
C GLU A 41 -2.28 5.48 10.69
N GLY A 42 -3.19 4.52 10.51
CA GLY A 42 -2.85 3.19 9.98
C GLY A 42 -2.37 3.25 8.54
N CYS A 43 -3.15 3.90 7.66
CA CYS A 43 -2.78 4.04 6.25
C CYS A 43 -1.46 4.82 6.08
N LYS A 44 -1.26 5.90 6.85
CA LYS A 44 0.00 6.65 6.84
C LYS A 44 1.17 5.78 7.30
N ALA A 45 1.01 5.03 8.38
CA ALA A 45 2.08 4.16 8.89
C ALA A 45 2.51 3.10 7.86
N ASP A 46 1.55 2.53 7.12
CA ASP A 46 1.84 1.59 6.04
C ASP A 46 2.56 2.27 4.87
N LEU A 47 2.07 3.44 4.41
CA LEU A 47 2.71 4.20 3.33
C LEU A 47 4.14 4.64 3.69
N ASP A 48 4.40 5.06 4.93
CA ASP A 48 5.74 5.41 5.40
C ASP A 48 6.69 4.20 5.33
N ILE A 49 6.22 3.01 5.71
CA ILE A 49 7.01 1.76 5.61
C ILE A 49 7.26 1.40 4.15
N LEU A 50 6.23 1.47 3.30
CA LEU A 50 6.34 1.14 1.88
C LEU A 50 7.31 2.07 1.15
N SER A 51 7.38 3.34 1.52
CA SER A 51 8.33 4.31 0.95
C SER A 51 9.79 3.87 1.12
N GLN A 52 10.09 3.21 2.25
CA GLN A 52 11.43 2.75 2.57
C GLN A 52 11.73 1.35 2.03
N TYR A 53 10.67 0.56 1.80
CA TYR A 53 10.78 -0.85 1.46
C TYR A 53 10.70 -1.12 -0.05
N LEU A 54 9.85 -0.39 -0.77
CA LEU A 54 9.59 -0.63 -2.18
C LEU A 54 10.68 -0.01 -3.05
N LYS A 55 10.98 -0.69 -4.17
CA LYS A 55 11.85 -0.11 -5.20
C LYS A 55 11.15 1.07 -5.87
N VAL A 56 11.93 2.04 -6.36
CA VAL A 56 11.45 3.10 -7.24
C VAL A 56 10.74 2.50 -8.45
N GLY A 57 9.63 3.10 -8.86
CA GLY A 57 8.82 2.60 -9.97
C GLY A 57 7.81 1.51 -9.60
N THR A 58 7.75 1.10 -8.33
CA THR A 58 6.76 0.10 -7.87
C THR A 58 5.37 0.73 -7.81
N PRO A 59 4.36 0.15 -8.49
CA PRO A 59 2.98 0.61 -8.40
C PRO A 59 2.35 0.22 -7.06
N ILE A 60 1.55 1.14 -6.51
CA ILE A 60 0.71 0.94 -5.33
C ILE A 60 -0.71 1.35 -5.67
N LEU A 61 -1.66 0.44 -5.49
CA LEU A 61 -3.09 0.75 -5.48
C LEU A 61 -3.53 0.97 -4.04
N VAL A 62 -3.99 2.18 -3.73
CA VAL A 62 -4.58 2.52 -2.44
C VAL A 62 -6.10 2.38 -2.55
N HIS A 63 -6.67 1.39 -1.85
CA HIS A 63 -8.10 1.10 -1.86
C HIS A 63 -8.91 2.20 -1.16
N ASP A 64 -10.20 2.34 -1.48
CA ASP A 64 -11.13 3.30 -0.85
C ASP A 64 -10.76 4.79 -0.91
N PHE A 65 -9.94 5.18 -1.89
CA PHE A 65 -9.59 6.58 -2.14
C PHE A 65 -10.81 7.46 -2.49
N HIS A 66 -11.80 6.90 -3.19
CA HIS A 66 -13.05 7.58 -3.53
C HIS A 66 -14.23 7.25 -2.60
N ASN A 67 -13.99 6.55 -1.49
CA ASN A 67 -15.05 6.28 -0.52
C ASN A 67 -15.47 7.61 0.16
N THR A 68 -16.78 7.89 0.18
CA THR A 68 -17.36 9.13 0.72
C THR A 68 -17.13 9.29 2.21
N GLU A 69 -16.81 8.21 2.93
CA GLU A 69 -16.43 8.25 4.35
C GLU A 69 -15.13 9.03 4.61
N ASN A 70 -14.30 9.25 3.58
CA ASN A 70 -13.15 10.17 3.68
C ASN A 70 -13.60 11.62 3.92
N GLU A 71 -14.76 12.03 3.41
CA GLU A 71 -15.26 13.41 3.53
C GLU A 71 -15.77 13.71 4.94
N THR A 72 -16.23 12.68 5.64
CA THR A 72 -16.70 12.77 7.03
C THR A 72 -15.57 12.54 8.04
N GLY A 73 -14.39 12.11 7.58
CA GLY A 73 -13.25 11.74 8.43
C GLY A 73 -13.41 10.40 9.15
N LYS A 74 -14.44 9.61 8.81
CA LYS A 74 -14.62 8.25 9.35
C LYS A 74 -13.49 7.31 8.91
N ILE A 75 -12.94 7.56 7.72
CA ILE A 75 -11.69 6.97 7.24
C ILE A 75 -10.73 8.07 6.80
N GLY A 76 -9.44 7.76 6.75
CA GLY A 76 -8.36 8.72 6.47
C GLY A 76 -7.50 8.38 5.26
N VAL A 77 -7.90 7.38 4.48
CA VAL A 77 -7.15 6.85 3.32
C VAL A 77 -6.76 7.95 2.33
N LYS A 78 -7.74 8.72 1.85
CA LYS A 78 -7.52 9.75 0.81
C LYS A 78 -6.53 10.79 1.29
N ARG A 79 -6.66 11.21 2.56
CA ARG A 79 -5.76 12.17 3.19
C ARG A 79 -4.33 11.61 3.27
N ALA A 80 -4.17 10.40 3.80
CA ALA A 80 -2.86 9.76 3.92
C ALA A 80 -2.15 9.63 2.56
N ALA A 81 -2.86 9.16 1.53
CA ALA A 81 -2.31 9.02 0.18
C ALA A 81 -1.92 10.35 -0.48
N LEU A 82 -2.72 11.40 -0.29
CA LEU A 82 -2.41 12.74 -0.82
C LEU A 82 -1.22 13.38 -0.10
N GLU A 83 -1.12 13.24 1.22
CA GLU A 83 0.03 13.72 1.99
C GLU A 83 1.31 12.95 1.63
N TRP A 84 1.19 11.64 1.43
CA TRP A 84 2.29 10.79 0.98
C TRP A 84 2.83 11.22 -0.40
N GLN A 85 1.94 11.50 -1.34
CA GLN A 85 2.32 12.09 -2.64
C GLN A 85 2.96 13.47 -2.47
N ALA A 86 2.37 14.34 -1.65
CA ALA A 86 2.86 15.71 -1.43
C ALA A 86 4.26 15.74 -0.78
N ALA A 87 4.61 14.71 0.00
CA ALA A 87 5.94 14.51 0.57
C ALA A 87 6.99 14.05 -0.46
N GLY A 88 6.60 13.77 -1.71
CA GLY A 88 7.51 13.41 -2.80
C GLY A 88 7.79 11.92 -2.94
N HIS A 89 7.19 11.07 -2.09
CA HIS A 89 7.40 9.62 -2.12
C HIS A 89 6.79 8.94 -3.35
N SER A 90 5.84 9.60 -4.04
CA SER A 90 5.10 8.98 -5.13
C SER A 90 4.53 9.95 -6.14
N ARG A 91 4.19 9.40 -7.30
CA ARG A 91 3.47 10.09 -8.38
C ARG A 91 2.10 9.45 -8.58
N PHE A 92 1.05 10.26 -8.54
CA PHE A 92 -0.30 9.84 -8.88
C PHE A 92 -0.42 9.50 -10.37
N MET A 93 -1.07 8.39 -10.68
CA MET A 93 -1.22 7.86 -12.04
C MET A 93 -2.67 7.78 -12.53
N GLY A 94 -3.64 7.97 -11.63
CA GLY A 94 -5.07 7.89 -11.95
C GLY A 94 -5.85 7.08 -10.92
N CYS A 95 -7.15 7.00 -11.13
CA CYS A 95 -8.04 6.17 -10.31
C CYS A 95 -8.64 5.03 -11.13
N HIS A 96 -8.79 3.87 -10.50
CA HIS A 96 -9.40 2.68 -11.08
C HIS A 96 -10.43 2.13 -10.09
N GLY A 97 -11.72 2.33 -10.41
CA GLY A 97 -12.79 2.07 -9.44
C GLY A 97 -12.68 3.02 -8.24
N CYS A 98 -12.71 2.47 -7.02
CA CYS A 98 -12.52 3.24 -5.78
C CYS A 98 -11.04 3.48 -5.44
N CYS A 99 -10.10 2.86 -6.17
CA CYS A 99 -8.68 2.90 -5.83
C CYS A 99 -7.95 4.05 -6.52
N ALA A 100 -6.95 4.62 -5.85
CA ALA A 100 -5.95 5.49 -6.47
C ALA A 100 -4.67 4.70 -6.79
N LEU A 101 -4.16 4.85 -8.01
CA LEU A 101 -2.89 4.29 -8.43
C LEU A 101 -1.77 5.32 -8.26
N TYR A 102 -0.72 4.90 -7.58
CA TYR A 102 0.53 5.65 -7.42
C TYR A 102 1.70 4.81 -7.92
N VAL A 103 2.79 5.49 -8.28
CA VAL A 103 4.09 4.86 -8.54
C VAL A 103 5.11 5.49 -7.61
N THR A 104 5.89 4.66 -6.91
CA THR A 104 6.93 5.12 -5.99
C THR A 104 8.02 5.89 -6.74
N LEU A 105 8.48 6.96 -6.12
CA LEU A 105 9.59 7.78 -6.58
C LEU A 105 10.83 7.49 -5.74
N ASP A 106 11.97 8.01 -6.19
CA ASP A 106 13.17 8.04 -5.37
C ASP A 106 13.02 9.16 -4.33
N ASP A 107 13.29 8.85 -3.07
CA ASP A 107 13.24 9.83 -1.96
C ASP A 107 14.41 10.83 -2.02
N GLY A 108 15.22 10.80 -3.08
CA GLY A 108 16.25 11.80 -3.35
C GLY A 108 17.32 11.89 -2.27
N LYS A 109 17.76 10.74 -1.75
CA LYS A 109 18.94 10.67 -0.88
C LYS A 109 20.23 10.65 -1.70
#